data_AF-A0A4D8RUG3-F1
#
_entry.id   AF-A0A4D8RUG3-F1
#
_cell.length_a   1.000
_cell.length_b   1.000
_cell.length_c   1.000
_cell.angle_alpha   90.00
_cell.angle_beta   90.00
_cell.angle_gamma   90.00
#
_symmetry.space_group_name_H-M   'P 1'
#
loop_
_entity.id
_entity.type
_entity.pdbx_description
1 polymer ?
#
loop_
_entity_poly.entity_id
_entity_poly.type
_entity_poly.pdbx_seq_one_letter_code
_entity_poly.pdbx_strand_id
1 'polypeptide(L)' 'MADLFAVFDNYVLIGEVKITARSSVIEQLEITIESIRRNRPELLESKRIIPVIFSMRPKYIRRECGEKGIFLTDG' A
#
# COMPACT_ATOMS: atom_id res chain seq x y z
N MET A 1 -8.92 5.60 4.89
CA MET A 1 -9.40 4.81 3.74
C MET A 1 -8.30 4.86 2.70
N ALA A 2 -8.00 3.74 2.05
CA ALA A 2 -6.92 3.68 1.06
C ALA A 2 -7.21 4.59 -0.14
N ASP A 3 -6.19 5.22 -0.70
CA ASP A 3 -6.32 5.99 -1.95
C ASP A 3 -6.51 5.05 -3.15
N LEU A 4 -5.90 3.86 -3.09
CA LEU A 4 -6.03 2.79 -4.07
C LEU A 4 -6.53 1.51 -3.38
N PHE A 5 -7.60 0.95 -3.91
CA PHE A 5 -8.07 -0.38 -3.55
C PHE A 5 -8.55 -1.10 -4.81
N ALA A 6 -7.95 -2.24 -5.14
CA ALA A 6 -8.35 -3.04 -6.28
C ALA A 6 -8.27 -4.53 -5.95
N VAL A 7 -9.23 -5.29 -6.45
CA VAL A 7 -9.26 -6.75 -6.31
C VAL A 7 -9.14 -7.36 -7.69
N PHE A 8 -8.22 -8.28 -7.86
CA PHE A 8 -8.15 -9.11 -9.06
C PHE A 8 -7.70 -10.52 -8.68
N ASP A 9 -8.34 -11.53 -9.26
CA ASP A 9 -8.07 -12.94 -8.95
C ASP A 9 -8.00 -13.17 -7.41
N ASN A 10 -6.92 -13.79 -6.93
CA ASN A 10 -6.61 -14.01 -5.52
C ASN A 10 -5.73 -12.91 -4.90
N TYR A 11 -5.70 -11.71 -5.49
CA TYR A 11 -4.92 -10.57 -5.01
C TYR A 11 -5.81 -9.37 -4.62
N VAL A 12 -5.29 -8.58 -3.68
CA VAL A 12 -5.80 -7.24 -3.35
C VAL A 12 -4.65 -6.26 -3.40
N LEU A 13 -4.77 -5.23 -4.23
CA LEU A 13 -3.89 -4.06 -4.16
C LEU A 13 -4.47 -3.07 -3.18
N ILE A 14 -3.64 -2.69 -2.22
CA ILE A 14 -3.97 -1.63 -1.26
C ILE A 14 -2.83 -0.63 -1.36
N GLY A 15 -3.17 0.63 -1.59
CA GLY A 15 -2.13 1.62 -1.79
C GLY A 15 -2.48 3.04 -1.40
N GLU A 16 -1.41 3.81 -1.26
CA GLU A 16 -1.41 5.24 -1.00
C GLU A 16 -0.88 5.97 -2.24
N VAL A 17 -1.54 7.08 -2.61
CA VAL A 17 -1.18 7.88 -3.78
C VAL A 17 -0.75 9.26 -3.29
N LYS A 18 0.51 9.64 -3.52
CA LYS A 18 1.07 10.90 -3.02
C LYS A 18 1.90 11.63 -4.06
N ILE A 19 1.75 12.96 -4.19
CA ILE A 19 2.62 13.77 -5.07
C ILE A 19 4.09 13.63 -4.67
N THR A 20 4.38 13.67 -3.37
CA THR A 20 5.72 13.42 -2.80
C THR A 20 5.58 12.43 -1.67
N ALA A 21 6.31 11.32 -1.75
CA ALA A 21 6.29 10.28 -0.74
C ALA A 21 7.56 10.35 0.13
N ARG A 22 7.35 10.29 1.45
CA ARG A 22 8.35 10.25 2.54
C ARG A 22 8.04 9.03 3.42
N SER A 23 8.94 8.63 4.33
CA SER A 23 8.77 7.41 5.14
C SER A 23 7.42 7.33 5.88
N SER A 24 6.82 8.44 6.27
CA SER A 24 5.49 8.47 6.89
C SER A 24 4.37 7.84 6.03
N VAL A 25 4.50 7.78 4.70
CA VAL A 25 3.49 7.13 3.84
C VAL A 25 3.51 5.60 3.99
N ILE A 26 4.66 5.04 4.38
CA ILE A 26 4.79 3.60 4.65
C ILE A 26 3.98 3.25 5.90
N GLU A 27 4.17 4.01 6.98
CA GLU A 27 3.38 3.85 8.21
C GLU A 27 1.88 4.04 7.95
N GLN A 28 1.51 5.03 7.13
CA GLN A 28 0.13 5.26 6.74
C GLN A 28 -0.45 4.05 6.00
N LEU A 29 0.28 3.47 5.05
CA LEU A 29 -0.15 2.28 4.31
C LEU A 29 -0.32 1.08 5.25
N GLU A 30 0.60 0.86 6.18
CA GLU A 30 0.50 -0.21 7.19
C GLU A 30 -0.75 -0.04 8.07
N ILE A 31 -1.00 1.18 8.57
CA ILE A 31 -2.20 1.50 9.35
C ILE A 31 -3.48 1.26 8.53
N THR A 32 -3.48 1.65 7.26
CA THR A 32 -4.61 1.42 6.34
C THR A 32 -4.87 -0.08 6.17
N ILE A 33 -3.85 -0.89 5.92
CA ILE A 33 -3.98 -2.34 5.78
C ILE A 33 -4.51 -2.99 7.07
N GLU A 34 -3.94 -2.62 8.22
CA GLU A 34 -4.39 -3.13 9.53
C GLU A 34 -5.81 -2.68 9.89
N SER A 35 -6.22 -1.49 9.45
CA SER A 35 -7.59 -1.01 9.62
C SER A 35 -8.57 -1.84 8.78
N ILE A 36 -8.25 -2.14 7.52
CA ILE A 36 -9.08 -3.00 6.67
C ILE A 36 -9.14 -4.41 7.25
N ARG A 37 -8.01 -4.96 7.69
CA ARG A 37 -7.94 -6.30 8.30
C ARG A 37 -8.83 -6.41 9.54
N ARG A 38 -8.91 -5.37 10.37
CA ARG A 38 -9.75 -5.36 11.58
C ARG A 38 -11.23 -5.11 11.30
N ASN A 39 -11.54 -4.18 10.40
CA ASN A 39 -12.91 -3.69 10.23
C ASN A 39 -13.66 -4.35 9.06
N ARG A 40 -12.93 -4.91 8.09
CA ARG A 40 -13.44 -5.50 6.85
C ARG A 40 -12.60 -6.72 6.42
N PRO A 41 -12.40 -7.73 7.30
CA PRO A 41 -11.56 -8.90 7.00
C PRO A 41 -12.03 -9.67 5.74
N GLU A 42 -13.32 -9.64 5.44
CA GLU A 42 -13.93 -10.27 4.26
C GLU A 42 -13.35 -9.79 2.93
N LEU A 43 -12.81 -8.57 2.91
CA LEU A 43 -12.15 -8.00 1.73
C LEU A 43 -10.76 -8.58 1.48
N LEU A 44 -10.14 -9.18 2.50
CA LEU A 44 -8.77 -9.70 2.46
C LEU A 44 -8.71 -11.23 2.57
N GLU A 45 -9.81 -11.86 2.97
CA GLU A 45 -9.87 -13.30 3.22
C GLU A 45 -9.50 -14.11 1.98
N SER A 46 -8.60 -15.08 2.16
CA SER A 46 -8.06 -15.91 1.07
C SER A 46 -7.36 -15.14 -0.06
N LYS A 47 -7.02 -13.86 0.13
CA LYS A 47 -6.32 -13.04 -0.85
C LYS A 47 -4.93 -12.64 -0.41
N ARG A 48 -4.02 -12.56 -1.37
CA ARG A 48 -2.65 -12.04 -1.18
C ARG A 48 -2.67 -10.52 -1.31
N ILE A 49 -2.18 -9.84 -0.29
CA ILE A 49 -2.13 -8.38 -0.27
C ILE A 49 -0.87 -7.92 -1.01
N ILE A 50 -1.03 -6.98 -1.93
CA ILE A 50 0.04 -6.27 -2.62
C ILE A 50 0.00 -4.82 -2.12
N PRO A 51 0.87 -4.43 -1.18
CA PRO A 51 0.99 -3.05 -0.74
C PRO A 51 1.66 -2.20 -1.82
N VAL A 52 1.04 -1.09 -2.18
CA VAL A 52 1.51 -0.19 -3.26
C VAL A 52 1.64 1.24 -2.75
N ILE A 53 2.73 1.90 -3.08
CA ILE A 53 2.87 3.35 -2.96
C ILE A 53 3.06 3.89 -4.37
N PHE A 54 2.12 4.70 -4.82
CA PHE A 54 2.29 5.51 -6.02
C PHE A 54 2.81 6.89 -5.63
N SER A 55 3.90 7.34 -6.23
CA SER A 55 4.35 8.71 -6.05
C SER A 55 5.06 9.32 -7.24
N MET A 56 4.66 10.53 -7.64
CA MET A 56 5.36 11.29 -8.69
C MET A 56 6.78 11.73 -8.26
N ARG A 57 7.06 11.80 -6.95
CA ARG A 57 8.35 12.22 -6.39
C ARG A 57 8.71 11.33 -5.20
N PRO A 58 9.18 10.10 -5.43
CA PRO A 58 9.57 9.20 -4.37
C PRO A 58 10.93 9.63 -3.80
N LYS A 59 10.95 10.42 -2.73
CA LYS A 59 12.19 10.89 -2.12
C LYS A 59 12.56 10.03 -0.91
N TYR A 60 13.72 9.37 -0.99
CA TYR A 60 14.36 8.65 0.13
C TYR A 60 13.60 7.43 0.69
N ILE A 61 12.54 6.94 0.03
CA ILE A 61 11.75 5.78 0.53
C ILE A 61 11.98 4.48 -0.23
N ARG A 62 12.71 4.50 -1.35
CA ARG A 62 12.86 3.34 -2.24
C ARG A 62 13.48 2.13 -1.52
N ARG A 63 14.51 2.39 -0.69
CA ARG A 63 15.16 1.34 0.10
C ARG A 63 14.20 0.73 1.12
N GLU A 64 13.53 1.57 1.89
CA GLU A 64 12.59 1.14 2.93
C GLU A 64 11.41 0.36 2.35
N CYS A 65 10.88 0.79 1.19
CA CYS A 65 9.86 0.03 0.45
C CYS A 65 10.37 -1.36 0.05
N GLY A 66 11.60 -1.45 -0.46
CA GLY A 66 12.21 -2.72 -0.85
C GLY A 66 12.38 -3.68 0.34
N GLU A 67 12.86 -3.17 1.48
CA GLU A 67 13.04 -3.96 2.71
C GLU A 67 11.70 -4.48 3.28
N LYS A 68 10.60 -3.73 3.08
CA LYS A 68 9.24 -4.09 3.55
C LYS A 68 8.39 -4.83 2.50
N GLY A 69 8.90 -5.07 1.30
CA GLY A 69 8.14 -5.70 0.21
C GLY A 69 6.98 -4.84 -0.31
N ILE A 70 7.10 -3.51 -0.22
CA ILE A 70 6.13 -2.53 -0.72
C ILE A 70 6.49 -2.17 -2.15
N PHE A 71 5.51 -2.28 -3.06
CA PHE A 71 5.70 -1.89 -4.45
C PHE A 71 5.66 -0.37 -4.58
N LEU A 72 6.79 0.23 -4.95
CA LEU A 72 6.90 1.67 -5.18
C LEU A 72 6.94 1.94 -6.69
N THR A 73 6.01 2.77 -7.17
CA THR A 73 5.91 3.17 -8.58
C THR A 73 5.63 4.67 -8.71
N ASP A 74 6.07 5.26 -9.81
CA ASP A 74 5.89 6.66 -10.19
C ASP A 74 5.13 6.85 -11.52
N GLY A 75 4.68 5.74 -12.14
CA GLY A 75 4.09 5.71 -13.48
C GLY A 75 4.91 4.87 -14.44
#